data_AF-S7SN45-F1
#
_entry.id   AF-S7SN45-F1
#
_cell.length_a   1.000
_cell.length_b   1.000
_cell.length_c   1.000
_cell.angle_alpha   90.00
_cell.angle_beta   90.00
_cell.angle_gamma   90.00
#
_symmetry.space_group_name_H-M   'P 1'
#
loop_
_entity.id
_entity.type
_entity.pdbx_description
1 polymer ?
#
loop_
_entity_poly.entity_id
_entity_poly.type
_entity_poly.pdbx_seq_one_letter_code
_entity_poly.pdbx_strand_id
1 'polypeptide(L)'
;MNATYKDGTPIVKGKTVTSFTDEEEREVGLDVHMPFLLESTLRLRGANFVRGEKWTDFSVRDGNLITGQNPQSSRSTAEKVVAALEERA
;
A
#
# COMPACT_ATOMS: atom_id res chain seq x y z
N MET A 1 -5.40 -9.08 2.22
CA MET A 1 -5.41 -8.95 0.74
C MET A 1 -5.50 -10.34 0.10
N ASN A 2 -6.52 -10.57 -0.73
CA ASN A 2 -6.78 -11.88 -1.37
C ASN A 2 -6.56 -11.86 -2.89
N ALA A 3 -6.05 -10.76 -3.43
CA ALA A 3 -5.79 -10.63 -4.86
C ALA A 3 -4.54 -11.42 -5.24
N THR A 4 -4.73 -12.37 -6.16
CA THR A 4 -3.70 -13.29 -6.64
C THR A 4 -3.68 -13.33 -8.16
N TYR A 5 -2.54 -13.69 -8.74
CA TYR A 5 -2.46 -14.09 -10.14
C TYR A 5 -3.19 -15.43 -10.35
N LYS A 6 -3.38 -15.85 -11.61
CA LYS A 6 -4.08 -17.10 -11.96
C LYS A 6 -3.46 -18.35 -11.33
N ASP A 7 -2.17 -18.30 -11.02
CA ASP A 7 -1.41 -19.39 -10.37
C ASP A 7 -1.53 -19.37 -8.82
N GLY A 8 -2.28 -18.42 -8.25
CA GLY A 8 -2.44 -18.24 -6.81
C GLY A 8 -1.35 -17.39 -6.15
N THR A 9 -0.35 -16.92 -6.90
CA THR A 9 0.70 -16.04 -6.35
C THR A 9 0.10 -14.70 -5.92
N PRO A 10 0.29 -14.23 -4.66
CA PRO A 10 -0.17 -12.91 -4.24
C PRO A 10 0.40 -11.80 -5.14
N ILE A 11 -0.44 -10.86 -5.59
CA ILE A 11 0.01 -9.80 -6.51
C ILE A 11 1.10 -8.91 -5.89
N VAL A 12 1.10 -8.79 -4.57
CA VAL A 12 2.08 -8.00 -3.81
C VAL A 12 3.40 -8.73 -3.54
N LYS A 13 3.50 -10.02 -3.84
CA LYS A 13 4.72 -10.80 -3.55
C LYS A 13 5.91 -10.20 -4.30
N GLY A 14 6.94 -9.80 -3.56
CA GLY A 14 8.16 -9.17 -4.06
C GLY A 14 7.98 -7.73 -4.57
N LYS A 15 6.80 -7.12 -4.40
CA LYS A 15 6.54 -5.73 -4.80
C LYS A 15 6.76 -4.78 -3.64
N THR A 16 7.25 -3.59 -3.96
CA THR A 16 7.37 -2.47 -3.03
C THR A 16 6.02 -1.79 -2.88
N VAL A 17 5.50 -1.78 -1.65
CA VAL A 17 4.15 -1.24 -1.37
C VAL A 17 4.15 -0.44 -0.08
N THR A 18 3.17 0.44 0.05
CA THR A 18 2.77 1.08 1.32
C THR A 18 1.28 0.88 1.57
N SER A 19 0.83 1.16 2.79
CA SER A 19 -0.58 1.20 3.18
C SER A 19 -0.71 1.97 4.49
N PHE A 20 -1.94 2.13 4.97
CA PHE A 20 -2.15 2.59 6.35
C PHE A 20 -1.38 1.66 7.29
N THR A 21 -0.62 2.28 8.18
CA THR A 21 0.38 1.57 8.96
C THR A 21 -0.24 0.97 10.21
N ASP A 22 0.33 -0.11 10.72
CA ASP A 22 -0.12 -0.72 11.98
C ASP A 22 0.02 0.29 13.15
N GLU A 23 0.95 1.25 13.03
CA GLU A 23 1.10 2.34 14.00
C GLU A 23 -0.03 3.37 13.90
N GLU A 24 -0.37 3.83 12.68
CA GLU A 24 -1.51 4.74 12.49
C GLU A 24 -2.83 4.05 12.92
N GLU A 25 -2.99 2.75 12.68
CA GLU A 25 -4.16 1.97 13.13
C GLU A 25 -4.28 1.88 14.66
N ARG A 26 -3.15 1.67 15.35
CA ARG A 26 -3.10 1.71 16.82
C ARG A 26 -3.38 3.10 17.36
N GLU A 27 -2.90 4.15 16.70
CA GLU A 27 -3.11 5.53 17.11
C GLU A 27 -4.58 5.95 17.02
N VAL A 28 -5.31 5.47 16.01
CA VAL A 28 -6.76 5.71 15.89
C VAL A 28 -7.60 4.76 16.76
N GLY A 29 -6.97 3.78 17.42
CA GLY A 29 -7.61 2.86 18.38
C GLY A 29 -8.54 1.83 17.76
N LEU A 30 -8.39 1.54 16.47
CA LEU A 30 -9.25 0.59 15.74
C LEU A 30 -8.58 -0.77 15.51
N ASP A 31 -7.30 -0.91 15.87
CA ASP A 31 -6.50 -2.13 15.69
C ASP A 31 -7.17 -3.38 16.29
N VAL A 32 -7.74 -3.26 17.50
CA VAL A 32 -8.45 -4.36 18.18
C VAL A 32 -9.79 -4.75 17.54
N HIS A 33 -10.33 -3.88 16.69
CA HIS A 33 -11.58 -4.11 15.97
C HIS A 33 -11.36 -4.61 14.54
N MET A 34 -10.13 -4.55 14.03
CA MET A 34 -9.81 -5.02 12.70
C MET A 34 -9.67 -6.54 12.67
N PRO A 35 -10.20 -7.22 11.63
CA PRO A 35 -10.02 -8.66 11.47
C PRO A 35 -8.56 -9.05 11.18
N PHE A 36 -7.75 -8.09 10.73
CA PHE A 36 -6.32 -8.20 10.50
C PHE A 36 -5.73 -6.79 10.37
N LEU A 37 -4.45 -6.63 10.66
CA LEU A 37 -3.72 -5.39 10.38
C LEU A 37 -3.16 -5.41 8.95
N LEU A 38 -3.39 -4.33 8.19
CA LEU A 38 -3.13 -4.30 6.75
C LEU A 38 -1.64 -4.37 6.43
N GLU A 39 -0.82 -3.53 7.07
CA GLU A 39 0.63 -3.49 6.87
C GLU A 39 1.26 -4.85 7.20
N SER A 40 0.93 -5.42 8.38
CA SER A 40 1.35 -6.77 8.76
C SER A 40 0.93 -7.85 7.75
N THR A 41 -0.31 -7.78 7.26
CA THR A 41 -0.84 -8.77 6.29
C THR A 41 -0.16 -8.66 4.94
N LEU A 42 0.17 -7.46 4.47
CA LEU A 42 0.91 -7.26 3.22
C LEU A 42 2.31 -7.87 3.30
N ARG A 43 3.03 -7.65 4.41
CA ARG A 43 4.33 -8.30 4.65
C ARG A 43 4.21 -9.83 4.68
N LEU A 44 3.21 -10.37 5.38
CA LEU A 44 2.97 -11.82 5.43
C LEU A 44 2.69 -12.41 4.03
N ARG A 45 2.10 -11.63 3.13
CA ARG A 45 1.86 -12.02 1.73
C ARG A 45 3.08 -11.81 0.81
N GLY A 46 4.23 -11.45 1.39
CA GLY A 46 5.51 -11.34 0.71
C GLY A 46 5.80 -9.97 0.10
N ALA A 47 5.10 -8.92 0.53
CA ALA A 47 5.36 -7.56 0.05
C ALA A 47 6.60 -6.94 0.72
N ASN A 48 7.36 -6.15 -0.05
CA ASN A 48 8.44 -5.31 0.46
C ASN A 48 7.83 -4.00 0.98
N PHE A 49 7.34 -4.02 2.21
CA PHE A 49 6.61 -2.88 2.76
C PHE A 49 7.54 -1.71 3.12
N VAL A 50 7.17 -0.51 2.65
CA VAL A 50 7.83 0.78 2.96
C VAL A 50 6.80 1.78 3.46
N ARG A 51 7.22 2.72 4.29
CA ARG A 51 6.37 3.79 4.84
C ARG A 51 7.18 5.05 5.12
N GLY A 52 6.50 6.19 5.08
CA GLY A 52 6.99 7.45 5.59
C GLY A 52 6.61 7.66 7.06
N GLU A 53 6.77 8.89 7.53
CA GLU A 53 6.27 9.31 8.83
C GLU A 53 4.73 9.26 8.84
N LYS A 54 4.15 9.00 10.00
CA LYS A 54 2.69 8.96 10.17
C LYS A 54 2.07 10.29 9.77
N TRP A 55 0.89 10.23 9.14
CA TRP A 55 0.14 11.43 8.71
C TRP A 55 0.88 12.36 7.73
N THR A 56 1.96 11.89 7.10
CA THR A 56 2.66 12.60 6.02
C THR A 56 2.29 12.04 4.65
N ASP A 57 2.50 12.83 3.60
CA ASP A 57 2.37 12.35 2.22
C ASP A 57 3.45 11.29 1.92
N PHE A 58 3.02 10.07 1.63
CA PHE A 58 3.89 8.98 1.20
C PHE A 58 3.18 8.04 0.23
N SER A 59 3.68 7.98 -1.00
CA SER A 59 3.19 7.05 -2.01
C SER A 59 4.32 6.46 -2.83
N VAL A 60 4.16 5.19 -3.23
CA VAL A 60 5.17 4.43 -3.97
C VAL A 60 4.56 3.82 -5.23
N ARG A 61 5.37 3.75 -6.29
CA ARG A 61 5.08 3.05 -7.54
C ARG A 61 6.13 1.98 -7.75
N ASP A 62 5.70 0.73 -7.89
CA ASP A 62 6.51 -0.41 -8.33
C ASP A 62 5.92 -0.95 -9.63
N GLY A 63 6.48 -0.49 -10.76
CA GLY A 63 5.94 -0.76 -12.10
C GLY A 63 4.50 -0.30 -12.23
N ASN A 64 3.57 -1.27 -12.25
CA ASN A 64 2.12 -1.02 -12.40
C ASN A 64 1.36 -1.00 -11.06
N LEU A 65 2.02 -1.28 -9.94
CA LEU A 65 1.40 -1.25 -8.62
C LEU A 65 1.71 0.09 -7.95
N ILE A 66 0.67 0.89 -7.71
CA ILE A 66 0.77 2.22 -7.08
C ILE A 66 0.00 2.17 -5.76
N THR A 67 0.63 2.61 -4.67
CA THR A 67 0.04 2.61 -3.33
C THR A 67 0.36 3.89 -2.58
N GLY A 68 -0.56 4.32 -1.71
CA GLY A 68 -0.42 5.49 -0.83
C GLY A 68 -0.70 5.10 0.63
N GLN A 69 -0.01 5.75 1.56
CA GLN A 69 -0.03 5.37 2.97
C GLN A 69 -1.35 5.77 3.66
N ASN A 70 -1.78 7.02 3.47
CA ASN A 70 -2.82 7.64 4.28
C ASN A 70 -3.57 8.72 3.46
N PRO A 71 -4.59 9.41 4.03
CA PRO A 71 -5.33 10.45 3.31
C PRO A 71 -4.45 11.57 2.75
N GLN A 72 -3.37 11.95 3.43
CA GLN A 72 -2.41 12.96 2.97
C GLN A 72 -1.69 12.53 1.68
N SER A 73 -1.62 11.22 1.43
CA SER A 73 -1.01 10.62 0.25
C SER A 73 -1.93 10.56 -0.99
N SER A 74 -3.18 11.04 -0.89
CA SER A 74 -4.18 10.90 -1.95
C SER A 74 -3.75 11.54 -3.27
N ARG A 75 -3.24 12.78 -3.21
CA ARG A 75 -2.80 13.53 -4.39
C ARG A 75 -1.61 12.88 -5.07
N SER A 76 -0.55 12.60 -4.34
CA SER A 76 0.69 12.03 -4.88
C SER A 76 0.47 10.63 -5.46
N THR A 77 -0.46 9.86 -4.89
CA THR A 77 -0.90 8.56 -5.44
C THR A 77 -1.58 8.74 -6.79
N ALA A 78 -2.50 9.71 -6.91
CA ALA A 78 -3.19 10.00 -8.17
C ALA A 78 -2.23 10.52 -9.26
N GLU A 79 -1.29 11.40 -8.89
CA GLU A 79 -0.26 11.90 -9.82
C GLU A 79 0.62 10.77 -10.38
N LYS A 80 0.97 9.77 -9.56
CA LYS A 80 1.67 8.55 -10.02
C LYS A 80 0.85 7.73 -11.00
N VAL A 81 -0.48 7.71 -10.86
CA VAL A 81 -1.38 7.04 -11.82
C VAL A 81 -1.40 7.80 -13.14
N VAL A 82 -1.54 9.13 -13.10
CA VAL A 82 -1.51 9.98 -14.31
C VAL A 82 -0.21 9.76 -15.08
N ALA A 83 0.94 9.85 -14.42
CA ALA A 83 2.24 9.60 -15.05
C ALA A 83 2.33 8.20 -15.68
N ALA A 84 1.83 7.17 -15.00
CA ALA A 84 1.82 5.80 -15.53
C ALA A 84 0.93 5.62 -16.78
N LEU A 85 -0.12 6.44 -16.91
CA LEU A 85 -1.00 6.45 -18.08
C LEU A 85 -0.39 7.25 -19.23
N GLU A 86 0.27 8.38 -18.93
CA GLU A 86 0.96 9.21 -19.91
C GLU A 86 2.13 8.48 -20.58
N GLU A 87 2.86 7.63 -19.85
CA GLU A 87 3.93 6.77 -20.41
C GLU A 87 3.44 5.75 -21.44
N ARG A 88 2.12 5.54 -21.54
CA ARG A 88 1.49 4.56 -22.43
C ARG A 88 0.68 5.20 -23.56
N ALA A 89 0.65 6.52 -23.63
CA ALA A 89 0.03 7.29 -24.70
C ALA A 89 0.99 7.42 -25.90
#